data_AF-A0A960Y579-F1
#
_entry.id   AF-A0A960Y579-F1
#
_cell.length_a   1.000
_cell.length_b   1.000
_cell.length_c   1.000
_cell.angle_alpha   90.00
_cell.angle_beta   90.00
_cell.angle_gamma   90.00
#
_symmetry.space_group_name_H-M   'P 1'
#
loop_
_entity.id
_entity.type
_entity.pdbx_description
1 polymer ?
#
loop_
_entity_poly.entity_id
_entity_poly.type
_entity_poly.pdbx_seq_one_letter_code
_entity_poly.pdbx_strand_id
1 'polypeptide(L)'
;SIYRKSRMIEVLGYFLTPALLICLGILWAVGMSGTSAPPASDLTGAAVFHTGLAHGYETMDLIASFFFSTSIITVIQAEKLPMGKSIRKALLSGFFGMGILSVVYLGIIYMAARNAPLMQTLSKEQLLPFISQQFLGPHLSMIPVGVIMLACMTTSVAMLSVFSDFLQDTFLKNVEQKKMAAILSGVVLTYFLSLFTFDGLMVVTTPILEISCPLLILLTLYNLGKRFFFSKSSVIAQVPVPE
;
A
#
# COMPACT_ATOMS: atom_id res chain seq x y z
N SER A 1 -3.06 -15.49 -23.03
CA SER A 1 -1.73 -14.83 -23.09
C SER A 1 -1.32 -14.12 -21.78
N ILE A 2 -2.25 -13.76 -20.90
CA ILE A 2 -1.98 -12.97 -19.67
C ILE A 2 -1.12 -13.70 -18.62
N TYR A 3 -1.21 -15.03 -18.52
CA TYR A 3 -0.49 -15.84 -17.52
C TYR A 3 1.06 -15.77 -17.60
N ARG A 4 1.65 -15.41 -18.74
CA ARG A 4 3.11 -15.26 -18.85
C ARG A 4 3.62 -13.91 -18.32
N LYS A 5 2.76 -12.88 -18.23
CA LYS A 5 3.14 -11.53 -17.77
C LYS A 5 3.20 -11.42 -16.24
N SER A 6 2.28 -12.07 -15.51
CA SER A 6 2.31 -12.07 -14.03
C SER A 6 3.61 -12.67 -13.48
N ARG A 7 4.12 -13.74 -14.11
CA ARG A 7 5.33 -14.41 -13.61
C ARG A 7 6.56 -13.50 -13.59
N MET A 8 6.66 -12.54 -14.52
CA MET A 8 7.79 -11.61 -14.56
C MET A 8 7.74 -10.60 -13.41
N ILE A 9 6.54 -10.13 -13.07
CA ILE A 9 6.29 -9.20 -11.96
C ILE A 9 6.44 -9.91 -10.62
N GLU A 10 5.98 -11.17 -10.52
CA GLU A 10 6.16 -12.02 -9.34
C GLU A 10 7.63 -12.33 -9.07
N VAL A 11 8.41 -12.61 -10.12
CA VAL A 11 9.87 -12.82 -10.02
C VAL A 11 10.59 -11.52 -9.64
N LEU A 12 10.17 -10.38 -10.21
CA LEU A 12 10.69 -9.08 -9.81
C LEU A 12 10.41 -8.81 -8.33
N GLY A 13 9.18 -9.05 -7.86
CA GLY A 13 8.79 -8.88 -6.47
C GLY A 13 9.59 -9.77 -5.51
N TYR A 14 9.80 -11.04 -5.87
CA TYR A 14 10.62 -11.97 -5.08
C TYR A 14 12.06 -11.48 -4.90
N PHE A 15 12.60 -10.76 -5.88
CA PHE A 15 13.93 -10.15 -5.79
C PHE A 15 13.93 -8.75 -5.15
N LEU A 16 12.87 -7.97 -5.37
CA LEU A 16 12.73 -6.60 -4.85
C LEU A 16 12.48 -6.58 -3.35
N THR A 17 11.62 -7.45 -2.81
CA THR A 17 11.33 -7.47 -1.38
C THR A 17 12.59 -7.67 -0.52
N PRO A 18 13.47 -8.67 -0.78
CA PRO A 18 14.70 -8.81 -0.02
C PRO A 18 15.68 -7.66 -0.27
N ALA A 19 15.78 -7.15 -1.49
CA ALA A 19 16.63 -5.99 -1.79
C ALA A 19 16.20 -4.74 -1.00
N LEU A 20 14.89 -4.48 -0.94
CA LEU A 20 14.31 -3.39 -0.16
C LEU A 20 14.57 -3.61 1.34
N LEU A 21 14.37 -4.83 1.84
CA LEU A 21 14.58 -5.16 3.25
C LEU A 21 16.06 -5.01 3.67
N ILE A 22 17.00 -5.44 2.83
CA ILE A 22 18.45 -5.27 3.07
C ILE A 22 18.81 -3.79 3.06
N CYS A 23 18.37 -3.05 2.04
CA CYS A 23 18.62 -1.62 1.94
C CYS A 23 18.10 -0.88 3.19
N LEU A 24 16.91 -1.27 3.65
CA LEU A 24 16.32 -0.69 4.83
C LEU A 24 17.05 -1.09 6.12
N GLY A 25 17.50 -2.34 6.22
CA GLY A 25 18.33 -2.79 7.34
C GLY A 25 19.63 -2.00 7.45
N ILE A 26 20.25 -1.67 6.31
CA ILE A 26 21.43 -0.80 6.26
C ILE A 26 21.07 0.62 6.69
N LEU A 27 19.98 1.20 6.17
CA LEU A 27 19.52 2.53 6.60
C LEU A 27 19.23 2.57 8.11
N TRP A 28 18.65 1.52 8.67
CA TRP A 28 18.37 1.42 10.09
C TRP A 28 19.67 1.36 10.91
N ALA A 29 20.62 0.52 10.50
CA ALA A 29 21.93 0.39 11.17
C ALA A 29 22.73 1.71 11.14
N VAL A 30 22.74 2.41 10.01
CA VAL A 30 23.44 3.70 9.90
C VAL A 30 22.65 4.84 10.55
N GLY A 31 21.32 4.82 10.47
CA GLY A 31 20.45 5.80 11.12
C GLY A 31 20.53 5.79 12.65
N MET A 32 20.86 4.65 13.26
CA MET A 32 21.18 4.55 14.69
C MET A 32 22.49 5.25 15.09
N SER A 33 23.39 5.51 14.15
CA SER A 33 24.67 6.18 14.42
C SER A 33 24.56 7.72 14.52
N GLY A 34 23.46 8.32 14.06
CA GLY A 34 23.23 9.77 14.15
C GLY A 34 23.02 10.22 15.60
N THR A 35 23.82 11.14 16.11
CA THR A 35 23.93 11.50 17.54
C THR A 35 22.87 12.46 18.08
N SER A 36 21.87 12.85 17.30
CA SER A 36 20.81 13.75 17.77
C SER A 36 19.82 13.01 18.69
N ALA A 37 19.62 13.51 19.90
CA ALA A 37 18.48 13.11 20.73
C ALA A 37 17.18 13.58 20.05
N PRO A 38 16.10 12.79 20.08
CA PRO A 38 14.82 13.24 19.53
C PRO A 38 14.40 14.53 20.26
N PRO A 39 14.03 15.60 19.53
CA PRO A 39 13.54 16.82 20.17
C PRO A 39 12.32 16.50 21.04
N ALA A 40 12.24 17.11 22.22
CA ALA A 40 11.06 16.99 23.06
C ALA A 40 9.83 17.43 22.27
N SER A 41 8.78 16.59 22.26
CA SER A 41 7.55 16.91 21.55
C SER A 41 6.77 17.97 22.32
N ASP A 42 6.61 19.15 21.75
CA ASP A 42 5.76 20.23 22.29
C ASP A 42 4.25 19.97 22.09
N LEU A 43 3.88 18.81 21.52
CA LEU A 43 2.52 18.45 21.16
C LEU A 43 1.87 17.56 22.24
N THR A 44 0.64 17.92 22.63
CA THR A 44 -0.23 17.11 23.50
C THR A 44 -0.51 15.75 22.86
N GLY A 45 -0.61 14.67 23.65
CA GLY A 45 -0.80 13.30 23.13
C GLY A 45 -1.99 13.13 22.17
N ALA A 46 -3.06 13.90 22.35
CA ALA A 46 -4.21 13.90 21.44
C ALA A 46 -3.89 14.54 20.07
N ALA A 47 -3.08 15.61 20.05
CA ALA A 47 -2.64 16.25 18.82
C ALA A 47 -1.69 15.33 18.03
N VAL A 48 -0.75 14.66 18.72
CA VAL A 48 0.15 13.67 18.11
C VAL A 48 -0.63 12.53 17.45
N PHE A 49 -1.68 12.03 18.11
CA PHE A 49 -2.53 10.99 17.55
C PHE A 49 -3.28 11.47 16.30
N HIS A 50 -3.88 12.66 16.33
CA HIS A 50 -4.62 13.20 15.20
C HIS A 50 -3.70 13.47 14.00
N THR A 51 -2.52 14.04 14.24
CA THR A 51 -1.51 14.29 13.19
C THR A 51 -0.97 12.99 12.61
N GLY A 52 -0.70 11.99 13.44
CA GLY A 52 -0.28 10.67 12.98
C GLY A 52 -1.35 9.98 12.13
N LEU A 53 -2.62 10.08 12.52
CA LEU A 53 -3.75 9.54 11.76
C LEU A 53 -3.91 10.26 10.41
N ALA A 54 -3.79 11.59 10.39
CA ALA A 54 -3.87 12.39 9.18
C ALA A 54 -2.77 12.02 8.17
N HIS A 55 -1.51 11.86 8.63
CA HIS A 55 -0.42 11.39 7.76
C HIS A 55 -0.61 9.94 7.29
N GLY A 56 -1.25 9.09 8.10
CA GLY A 56 -1.64 7.75 7.70
C GLY A 56 -2.62 7.74 6.52
N TYR A 57 -3.57 8.68 6.48
CA TYR A 57 -4.51 8.79 5.35
C TYR A 57 -3.81 9.17 4.05
N GLU A 58 -2.77 10.00 4.12
CA GLU A 58 -1.93 10.36 2.96
C GLU A 58 -1.13 9.17 2.41
N THR A 59 -0.99 8.06 3.16
CA THR A 59 -0.16 6.90 2.76
C THR A 59 -0.83 6.00 1.71
N MET A 60 -2.10 6.22 1.36
CA MET A 60 -2.87 5.49 0.33
C MET A 60 -3.05 3.96 0.52
N ASP A 61 -2.40 3.34 1.52
CA ASP A 61 -2.47 1.90 1.77
C ASP A 61 -3.91 1.38 1.93
N LEU A 62 -4.79 2.18 2.54
CA LEU A 62 -6.19 1.80 2.75
C LEU A 62 -6.94 1.60 1.43
N ILE A 63 -6.77 2.53 0.47
CA ILE A 63 -7.40 2.45 -0.85
C ILE A 63 -6.80 1.29 -1.65
N ALA A 64 -5.48 1.11 -1.60
CA ALA A 64 -4.80 -0.01 -2.24
C ALA A 64 -5.32 -1.36 -1.72
N SER A 65 -5.51 -1.50 -0.41
CA SER A 65 -6.05 -2.71 0.22
C SER A 65 -7.47 -3.05 -0.27
N PHE A 66 -8.30 -2.04 -0.53
CA PHE A 66 -9.66 -2.23 -1.05
C PHE A 66 -9.65 -2.79 -2.48
N PHE A 67 -8.82 -2.22 -3.36
CA PHE A 67 -8.66 -2.73 -4.72
C PHE A 67 -8.07 -4.14 -4.74
N PHE A 68 -7.02 -4.38 -3.95
CA PHE A 68 -6.41 -5.71 -3.84
C PHE A 68 -7.37 -6.76 -3.24
N SER A 69 -8.23 -6.37 -2.29
CA SER A 69 -9.23 -7.28 -1.69
C SER A 69 -10.13 -7.92 -2.75
N THR A 70 -10.63 -7.12 -3.71
CA THR A 70 -11.46 -7.62 -4.81
C THR A 70 -10.73 -8.67 -5.65
N SER A 71 -9.46 -8.41 -5.99
CA SER A 71 -8.63 -9.37 -6.76
C SER A 71 -8.29 -10.63 -5.95
N ILE A 72 -8.02 -10.50 -4.65
CA ILE A 72 -7.74 -11.65 -3.78
C ILE A 72 -8.98 -12.55 -3.66
N ILE A 73 -10.18 -11.98 -3.58
CA ILE A 73 -11.44 -12.75 -3.53
C ILE A 73 -11.61 -13.60 -4.79
N THR A 74 -11.36 -13.06 -5.98
CA THR A 74 -11.49 -13.81 -7.24
C THR A 74 -10.45 -14.94 -7.34
N VAL A 75 -9.23 -14.71 -6.85
CA VAL A 75 -8.18 -15.75 -6.76
C VAL A 75 -8.58 -16.88 -5.80
N ILE A 76 -9.12 -16.55 -4.62
CA ILE A 76 -9.58 -17.55 -3.64
C ILE A 76 -10.76 -18.36 -4.19
N GLN A 77 -11.68 -17.73 -4.92
CA GLN A 77 -12.81 -18.43 -5.55
C GLN A 77 -12.39 -19.33 -6.72
N ALA A 78 -11.31 -18.99 -7.42
CA ALA A 78 -10.76 -19.79 -8.50
C ALA A 78 -9.96 -21.02 -8.02
N GLU A 79 -9.49 -21.03 -6.76
CA GLU A 79 -8.84 -22.21 -6.19
C GLU A 79 -9.83 -23.36 -5.99
N LYS A 80 -9.49 -24.54 -6.50
CA LYS A 80 -10.26 -25.79 -6.29
C LYS A 80 -10.15 -26.36 -4.86
N LEU A 81 -9.59 -25.61 -3.92
CA LEU A 81 -9.42 -26.01 -2.52
C LEU A 81 -10.69 -25.72 -1.73
N PRO A 82 -10.98 -26.46 -0.64
CA PRO A 82 -12.09 -26.12 0.24
C PRO A 82 -11.90 -24.70 0.78
N MET A 83 -12.92 -23.84 0.58
CA MET A 83 -12.87 -22.39 0.84
C MET A 83 -12.23 -22.03 2.20
N GLY A 84 -12.56 -22.78 3.26
CA GLY A 84 -12.02 -22.54 4.60
C GLY A 84 -10.49 -22.68 4.72
N LYS A 85 -9.86 -23.59 3.95
CA LYS A 85 -8.40 -23.75 3.96
C LYS A 85 -7.69 -22.65 3.16
N SER A 86 -8.25 -22.24 2.02
CA SER A 86 -7.68 -21.16 1.19
C SER A 86 -7.70 -19.82 1.95
N ILE A 87 -8.84 -19.47 2.55
CA ILE A 87 -8.99 -18.25 3.37
C ILE A 87 -8.02 -18.26 4.55
N ARG A 88 -7.88 -19.39 5.27
CA ARG A 88 -6.96 -19.49 6.41
C ARG A 88 -5.50 -19.29 5.99
N LYS A 89 -5.10 -19.83 4.83
CA LYS A 89 -3.75 -19.61 4.28
C LYS A 89 -3.52 -18.15 3.90
N ALA A 90 -4.48 -17.53 3.22
CA ALA A 90 -4.40 -16.12 2.83
C ALA A 90 -4.32 -15.19 4.05
N LEU A 91 -5.07 -15.48 5.12
CA LEU A 91 -4.99 -14.74 6.37
C LEU A 91 -3.64 -14.93 7.08
N LEU A 92 -3.11 -16.17 7.11
CA LEU A 92 -1.83 -16.45 7.76
C LEU A 92 -0.67 -15.74 7.01
N SER A 93 -0.69 -15.76 5.68
CA SER A 93 0.29 -15.01 4.87
C SER A 93 0.12 -13.50 5.04
N GLY A 94 -1.12 -13.01 5.12
CA GLY A 94 -1.41 -11.59 5.35
C GLY A 94 -0.88 -11.10 6.71
N PHE A 95 -1.06 -11.89 7.77
CA PHE A 95 -0.57 -11.54 9.10
C PHE A 95 0.96 -11.50 9.16
N PHE A 96 1.63 -12.44 8.49
CA PHE A 96 3.08 -12.43 8.38
C PHE A 96 3.59 -11.21 7.61
N GLY A 97 2.94 -10.86 6.49
CA GLY A 97 3.23 -9.65 5.72
C GLY A 97 3.05 -8.37 6.53
N MET A 98 1.92 -8.24 7.24
CA MET A 98 1.63 -7.12 8.14
C MET A 98 2.70 -6.96 9.22
N GLY A 99 3.14 -8.06 9.85
CA GLY A 99 4.18 -8.04 10.88
C GLY A 99 5.50 -7.49 10.36
N ILE A 100 5.96 -7.98 9.19
CA ILE A 100 7.19 -7.51 8.55
C ILE A 100 7.08 -6.02 8.18
N LEU A 101 5.97 -5.62 7.56
CA LEU A 101 5.75 -4.23 7.18
C LEU A 101 5.73 -3.32 8.42
N SER A 102 5.07 -3.73 9.50
CA SER A 102 5.00 -2.95 10.74
C SER A 102 6.39 -2.69 11.33
N VAL A 103 7.26 -3.70 11.39
CA VAL A 103 8.64 -3.54 11.86
C VAL A 103 9.41 -2.55 10.98
N VAL A 104 9.24 -2.65 9.66
CA VAL A 104 9.83 -1.75 8.67
C VAL A 104 9.38 -0.29 8.87
N TYR A 105 8.06 -0.05 8.96
CA TYR A 105 7.51 1.28 9.16
C TYR A 105 7.97 1.89 10.50
N LEU A 106 7.94 1.12 11.59
CA LEU A 106 8.41 1.58 12.89
C LEU A 106 9.91 1.94 12.85
N GLY A 107 10.73 1.14 12.16
CA GLY A 107 12.14 1.43 11.96
C GLY A 107 12.39 2.74 11.21
N ILE A 108 11.63 2.98 10.13
CA ILE A 108 11.71 4.23 9.34
C ILE A 108 11.25 5.42 10.17
N ILE A 109 10.12 5.31 10.87
CA ILE A 109 9.58 6.39 11.71
C ILE A 109 10.56 6.75 12.81
N TYR A 110 11.17 5.76 13.46
CA TYR A 110 12.17 5.99 14.50
C TYR A 110 13.41 6.70 13.95
N MET A 111 13.91 6.27 12.79
CA MET A 111 15.03 6.91 12.10
C MET A 111 14.69 8.35 11.69
N ALA A 112 13.51 8.59 11.12
CA ALA A 112 13.04 9.90 10.69
C ALA A 112 12.88 10.84 11.89
N ALA A 113 12.31 10.38 13.01
CA ALA A 113 12.15 11.17 14.23
C ALA A 113 13.49 11.66 14.79
N ARG A 114 14.54 10.84 14.73
CA ARG A 114 15.88 11.21 15.22
C ARG A 114 16.57 12.26 14.35
N ASN A 115 16.23 12.30 13.07
CA ASN A 115 16.84 13.16 12.07
C ASN A 115 15.88 14.27 11.59
N ALA A 116 14.73 14.43 12.24
CA ALA A 116 13.74 15.46 12.00
C ALA A 116 14.31 16.89 11.91
N PRO A 117 15.26 17.35 12.76
CA PRO A 117 15.77 18.73 12.66
C PRO A 117 16.54 19.00 11.35
N LEU A 118 17.07 17.98 10.68
CA LEU A 118 17.79 18.11 9.40
C LEU A 118 16.83 18.14 8.20
N MET A 119 15.54 17.91 8.40
CA MET A 119 14.55 17.68 7.35
C MET A 119 13.46 18.75 7.25
N GLN A 120 13.46 19.75 8.14
CA GLN A 120 12.38 20.74 8.25
C GLN A 120 12.23 21.66 7.03
N THR A 121 13.27 21.79 6.20
CA THR A 121 13.29 22.68 5.03
C THR A 121 13.10 21.95 3.70
N LEU A 122 12.94 20.62 3.71
CA LEU A 122 12.87 19.80 2.50
C LEU A 122 11.43 19.42 2.16
N SER A 123 11.09 19.44 0.87
CA SER A 123 9.82 18.91 0.38
C SER A 123 9.73 17.40 0.62
N LYS A 124 8.51 16.88 0.84
CA LYS A 124 8.25 15.44 1.12
C LYS A 124 8.90 14.51 0.10
N GLU A 125 8.97 14.93 -1.17
CA GLU A 125 9.56 14.20 -2.30
C GLU A 125 11.09 14.06 -2.21
N GLN A 126 11.74 15.08 -1.66
CA GLN A 126 13.19 15.19 -1.60
C GLN A 126 13.76 14.64 -0.29
N LEU A 127 12.91 14.39 0.70
CA LEU A 127 13.30 13.79 1.97
C LEU A 127 14.01 12.45 1.77
N LEU A 128 13.40 11.52 1.04
CA LEU A 128 13.92 10.15 0.91
C LEU A 128 15.28 10.09 0.17
N PRO A 129 15.46 10.79 -0.97
CA PRO A 129 16.76 10.88 -1.64
C PRO A 129 17.83 11.59 -0.81
N PHE A 130 17.46 12.65 -0.08
CA PHE A 130 18.39 13.38 0.78
C PHE A 130 18.88 12.54 1.96
N ILE A 131 17.96 11.83 2.62
CA ILE A 131 18.26 10.84 3.67
C ILE A 131 19.20 9.77 3.12
N SER A 132 18.86 9.21 1.97
CA SER A 132 19.70 8.20 1.31
C SER A 132 21.13 8.69 1.07
N GLN A 133 21.29 9.91 0.52
CA GLN A 133 22.61 10.50 0.30
C GLN A 133 23.36 10.74 1.61
N GLN A 134 22.66 11.19 2.65
CA GLN A 134 23.30 11.59 3.89
C GLN A 134 23.72 10.40 4.77
N PHE A 135 22.95 9.30 4.77
CA PHE A 135 23.29 8.12 5.58
C PHE A 135 24.20 7.13 4.83
N LEU A 136 24.03 6.91 3.52
CA LEU A 136 24.86 5.93 2.80
C LEU A 136 26.15 6.53 2.22
N GLY A 137 26.28 7.85 2.19
CA GLY A 137 27.42 8.53 1.57
C GLY A 137 27.36 8.49 0.03
N PRO A 138 28.19 9.31 -0.65
CA PRO A 138 28.09 9.56 -2.10
C PRO A 138 28.30 8.31 -2.97
N HIS A 139 29.04 7.30 -2.49
CA HIS A 139 29.32 6.09 -3.26
C HIS A 139 28.24 5.00 -3.15
N LEU A 140 27.50 4.91 -2.04
CA LEU A 140 26.45 3.87 -1.85
C LEU A 140 25.03 4.39 -2.11
N SER A 141 24.83 5.70 -2.26
CA SER A 141 23.51 6.31 -2.46
C SER A 141 22.81 5.93 -3.79
N MET A 142 23.53 5.45 -4.81
CA MET A 142 22.89 5.04 -6.07
C MET A 142 22.03 3.78 -5.95
N ILE A 143 22.40 2.86 -5.07
CA ILE A 143 21.70 1.57 -4.87
C ILE A 143 20.26 1.78 -4.40
N PRO A 144 19.98 2.48 -3.27
CA PRO A 144 18.62 2.74 -2.79
C PRO A 144 17.75 3.47 -3.82
N VAL A 145 18.31 4.48 -4.53
CA VAL A 145 17.56 5.21 -5.55
C VAL A 145 17.12 4.28 -6.69
N GLY A 146 18.00 3.40 -7.15
CA GLY A 146 17.65 2.38 -8.15
C GLY A 146 16.59 1.40 -7.65
N VAL A 147 16.70 0.94 -6.41
CA VAL A 147 15.71 0.04 -5.79
C VAL A 147 14.34 0.71 -5.66
N ILE A 148 14.29 1.97 -5.23
CA ILE A 148 13.05 2.75 -5.11
C ILE A 148 12.40 2.93 -6.49
N MET A 149 13.18 3.26 -7.52
CA MET A 149 12.68 3.42 -8.89
C MET A 149 12.04 2.12 -9.42
N LEU A 150 12.70 0.97 -9.20
CA LEU A 150 12.16 -0.34 -9.55
C LEU A 150 10.90 -0.71 -8.73
N ALA A 151 10.88 -0.36 -7.45
CA ALA A 151 9.73 -0.58 -6.57
C ALA A 151 8.51 0.22 -7.05
N CYS A 152 8.67 1.52 -7.32
CA CYS A 152 7.60 2.37 -7.84
C CYS A 152 7.06 1.85 -9.19
N MET A 153 7.93 1.36 -10.06
CA MET A 153 7.52 0.74 -11.33
C MET A 153 6.66 -0.50 -11.08
N THR A 154 7.07 -1.39 -10.18
CA THR A 154 6.35 -2.62 -9.86
C THR A 154 4.99 -2.33 -9.23
N THR A 155 4.92 -1.39 -8.29
CA THR A 155 3.67 -0.97 -7.62
C THR A 155 2.69 -0.34 -8.60
N SER A 156 3.16 0.54 -9.48
CA SER A 156 2.32 1.17 -10.51
C SER A 156 1.72 0.13 -11.47
N VAL A 157 2.53 -0.83 -11.93
CA VAL A 157 2.06 -1.93 -12.79
C VAL A 157 1.04 -2.83 -12.07
N ALA A 158 1.27 -3.13 -10.79
CA ALA A 158 0.34 -3.94 -9.99
C ALA A 158 -1.01 -3.24 -9.81
N MET A 159 -0.99 -1.97 -9.38
CA MET A 159 -2.19 -1.15 -9.21
C MET A 159 -2.97 -0.99 -10.52
N LEU A 160 -2.29 -0.67 -11.62
CA LEU A 160 -2.92 -0.53 -12.93
C LEU A 160 -3.58 -1.83 -13.41
N SER A 161 -2.97 -2.98 -13.11
CA SER A 161 -3.54 -4.28 -13.45
C SER A 161 -4.84 -4.53 -12.71
N VAL A 162 -4.85 -4.32 -11.39
CA VAL A 162 -6.06 -4.48 -10.56
C VAL A 162 -7.14 -3.49 -10.94
N PHE A 163 -6.77 -2.24 -11.20
CA PHE A 163 -7.71 -1.21 -11.67
C PHE A 163 -8.32 -1.57 -13.02
N SER A 164 -7.52 -2.13 -13.95
CA SER A 164 -8.02 -2.56 -15.25
C SER A 164 -9.01 -3.73 -15.14
N ASP A 165 -8.77 -4.67 -14.23
CA ASP A 165 -9.67 -5.79 -13.96
C ASP A 165 -10.97 -5.28 -13.31
N PHE A 166 -10.87 -4.35 -12.35
CA PHE A 166 -12.03 -3.71 -11.71
C PHE A 166 -12.90 -2.93 -12.71
N LEU A 167 -12.28 -2.13 -13.59
CA LEU A 167 -13.00 -1.42 -14.65
C LEU A 167 -13.65 -2.38 -15.63
N GLN A 168 -12.98 -3.49 -15.96
CA GLN A 168 -13.54 -4.50 -16.85
C GLN A 168 -14.80 -5.13 -16.24
N ASP A 169 -14.75 -5.55 -14.98
CA ASP A 169 -15.89 -6.17 -14.29
C ASP A 169 -17.05 -5.19 -14.08
N THR A 170 -16.75 -3.92 -13.80
CA THR A 170 -17.76 -2.90 -13.48
C THR A 170 -18.44 -2.32 -14.73
N PHE A 171 -17.68 -1.97 -15.76
CA PHE A 171 -18.19 -1.24 -16.93
C PHE A 171 -18.35 -2.12 -18.19
N LEU A 172 -17.63 -3.23 -18.30
CA LEU A 172 -17.41 -3.94 -19.57
C LEU A 172 -17.66 -5.43 -19.41
N LYS A 173 -18.88 -5.79 -19.02
CA LYS A 173 -19.33 -7.16 -18.75
C LYS A 173 -19.21 -8.14 -19.94
N ASN A 174 -18.63 -7.79 -21.11
CA ASN A 174 -18.75 -8.66 -22.29
C ASN A 174 -17.81 -8.51 -23.53
N VAL A 175 -16.54 -8.04 -23.49
CA VAL A 175 -15.63 -8.26 -24.66
C VAL A 175 -14.14 -8.28 -24.27
N GLU A 176 -13.44 -9.39 -24.52
CA GLU A 176 -11.99 -9.57 -24.26
C GLU A 176 -11.08 -8.53 -24.96
N GLN A 177 -11.53 -7.88 -26.04
CA GLN A 177 -10.75 -6.87 -26.75
C GLN A 177 -10.67 -5.50 -26.04
N LYS A 178 -11.49 -5.26 -25.01
CA LYS A 178 -11.57 -3.95 -24.33
C LYS A 178 -10.66 -3.83 -23.10
N LYS A 179 -10.01 -4.92 -22.66
CA LYS A 179 -9.01 -4.87 -21.57
C LYS A 179 -7.83 -3.97 -21.93
N MET A 180 -7.39 -4.01 -23.18
CA MET A 180 -6.31 -3.14 -23.67
C MET A 180 -6.73 -1.67 -23.65
N ALA A 181 -8.00 -1.36 -23.91
CA ALA A 181 -8.52 0.01 -23.87
C ALA A 181 -8.55 0.58 -22.44
N ALA A 182 -8.92 -0.24 -21.44
CA ALA A 182 -8.89 0.16 -20.03
C ALA A 182 -7.47 0.37 -19.50
N ILE A 183 -6.50 -0.45 -19.93
CA ILE A 183 -5.09 -0.25 -19.59
C ILE A 183 -4.57 1.03 -20.28
N LEU A 184 -4.89 1.22 -21.56
CA LEU A 184 -4.45 2.38 -22.33
C LEU A 184 -4.99 3.69 -21.73
N SER A 185 -6.27 3.73 -21.32
CA SER A 185 -6.84 4.92 -20.67
C SER A 185 -6.16 5.23 -19.34
N GLY A 186 -5.84 4.21 -18.54
CA GLY A 186 -5.08 4.36 -17.31
C GLY A 186 -3.69 4.94 -17.54
N VAL A 187 -2.94 4.41 -18.51
CA VAL A 187 -1.58 4.90 -18.84
C VAL A 187 -1.62 6.34 -19.36
N VAL A 188 -2.57 6.68 -20.24
CA VAL A 188 -2.72 8.04 -20.78
C VAL A 188 -3.06 9.02 -19.66
N LEU A 189 -3.94 8.64 -18.74
CA LEU A 189 -4.27 9.46 -17.58
C LEU A 189 -3.05 9.67 -16.68
N THR A 190 -2.31 8.61 -16.33
CA THR A 190 -1.10 8.72 -15.51
C THR A 190 -0.03 9.57 -16.18
N TYR A 191 0.13 9.47 -17.50
CA TYR A 191 1.05 10.33 -18.25
C TYR A 191 0.66 11.80 -18.14
N PHE A 192 -0.64 12.11 -18.26
CA PHE A 192 -1.13 13.48 -18.11
C PHE A 192 -0.94 14.01 -16.69
N LEU A 193 -1.19 13.18 -15.67
CA LEU A 193 -0.96 13.52 -14.26
C LEU A 193 0.53 13.73 -13.96
N SER A 194 1.44 13.02 -14.63
CA SER A 194 2.88 13.19 -14.47
C SER A 194 3.40 14.54 -14.98
N LEU A 195 2.61 15.30 -15.73
CA LEU A 195 2.94 16.67 -16.14
C LEU A 195 2.73 17.70 -15.01
N PHE A 196 2.01 17.33 -13.95
CA PHE A 196 1.81 18.19 -12.78
C PHE A 196 2.97 18.08 -11.79
N THR A 197 3.28 19.19 -11.11
CA THR A 197 4.16 19.20 -9.94
C THR A 197 3.53 18.43 -8.79
N PHE A 198 4.35 17.78 -7.97
CA PHE A 198 3.89 17.00 -6.81
C PHE A 198 3.01 17.77 -5.83
N ASP A 199 3.30 19.05 -5.56
CA ASP A 199 2.41 19.90 -4.75
C ASP A 199 0.99 19.99 -5.35
N GLY A 200 0.89 20.09 -6.68
CA GLY A 200 -0.38 20.07 -7.39
C GLY A 200 -1.10 18.72 -7.28
N LEU A 201 -0.34 17.61 -7.28
CA LEU A 201 -0.90 16.27 -7.07
C LEU A 201 -1.41 16.08 -5.64
N MET A 202 -0.69 16.56 -4.62
CA MET A 202 -1.10 16.47 -3.23
C MET A 202 -2.39 17.29 -2.99
N VAL A 203 -2.50 18.51 -3.51
CA VAL A 203 -3.71 19.33 -3.37
C VAL A 203 -4.96 18.64 -3.93
N VAL A 204 -4.83 17.91 -5.04
CA VAL A 204 -5.95 17.14 -5.62
C VAL A 204 -6.23 15.86 -4.85
N THR A 205 -5.18 15.19 -4.37
CA THR A 205 -5.24 13.86 -3.77
C THR A 205 -5.69 13.90 -2.31
N THR A 206 -5.16 14.81 -1.51
CA THR A 206 -5.50 14.96 -0.08
C THR A 206 -7.02 15.00 0.18
N PRO A 207 -7.84 15.83 -0.50
CA PRO A 207 -9.28 15.85 -0.24
C PRO A 207 -9.99 14.54 -0.62
N ILE A 208 -9.51 13.86 -1.66
CA ILE A 208 -10.06 12.55 -2.07
C ILE A 208 -9.80 11.51 -0.97
N LEU A 209 -8.60 11.52 -0.38
CA LEU A 209 -8.20 10.62 0.68
C LEU A 209 -8.93 10.92 1.99
N GLU A 210 -9.11 12.19 2.35
CA GLU A 210 -9.86 12.60 3.55
C GLU A 210 -11.33 12.19 3.51
N ILE A 211 -11.95 12.11 2.32
CA ILE A 211 -13.34 11.64 2.17
C ILE A 211 -13.39 10.10 2.08
N SER A 212 -12.50 9.50 1.29
CA SER A 212 -12.54 8.06 0.99
C SER A 212 -12.08 7.20 2.16
N CYS A 213 -11.00 7.59 2.86
CA CYS A 213 -10.46 6.80 3.97
C CYS A 213 -11.47 6.58 5.12
N PRO A 214 -12.15 7.60 5.67
CA PRO A 214 -13.14 7.38 6.72
C PRO A 214 -14.34 6.57 6.23
N LEU A 215 -14.75 6.74 4.96
CA LEU A 215 -15.82 5.94 4.35
C LEU A 215 -15.46 4.45 4.32
N LEU A 216 -14.25 4.11 3.87
CA LEU A 216 -13.76 2.72 3.81
C LEU A 216 -13.63 2.11 5.22
N ILE A 217 -13.14 2.87 6.20
CA ILE A 217 -13.06 2.44 7.60
C ILE A 217 -14.46 2.16 8.15
N LEU A 218 -15.41 3.07 7.93
CA LEU A 218 -16.79 2.93 8.39
C LEU A 218 -17.47 1.73 7.73
N LEU A 219 -17.27 1.52 6.42
CA LEU A 219 -17.82 0.38 5.70
C LEU A 219 -17.25 -0.95 6.22
N THR A 220 -15.95 -0.97 6.53
CA THR A 220 -15.29 -2.15 7.10
C THR A 220 -15.83 -2.45 8.50
N LEU A 221 -15.93 -1.44 9.37
CA LEU A 221 -16.50 -1.56 10.72
C LEU A 221 -17.98 -1.99 10.68
N TYR A 222 -18.77 -1.42 9.79
CA TYR A 222 -20.17 -1.77 9.62
C TYR A 222 -20.33 -3.24 9.17
N ASN A 223 -19.55 -3.69 8.19
CA ASN A 223 -19.58 -5.09 7.74
C ASN A 223 -19.09 -6.05 8.82
N LEU A 224 -18.05 -5.68 9.57
CA LEU A 224 -17.54 -6.48 10.68
C LEU A 224 -18.57 -6.56 11.82
N GLY A 225 -19.19 -5.42 12.18
CA GLY A 225 -20.24 -5.33 13.19
C GLY A 225 -21.48 -6.13 12.80
N LYS A 226 -21.94 -6.03 11.54
CA LYS A 226 -23.03 -6.87 11.01
C LYS A 226 -22.69 -8.34 11.10
N ARG A 227 -21.46 -8.75 10.72
CA ARG A 227 -21.02 -10.14 10.85
C ARG A 227 -20.98 -10.60 12.30
N PHE A 228 -20.52 -9.77 13.23
CA PHE A 228 -20.48 -10.12 14.66
C PHE A 228 -21.89 -10.24 15.26
N PHE A 229 -22.81 -9.36 14.85
CA PHE A 229 -24.20 -9.38 15.29
C PHE A 229 -25.00 -10.55 14.68
N PHE A 230 -24.82 -10.84 13.39
CA PHE A 230 -25.45 -11.99 12.72
C PHE A 230 -24.76 -13.34 13.01
N SER A 231 -23.49 -13.36 13.40
CA SER A 231 -22.83 -14.61 13.84
C SER A 231 -23.42 -15.11 15.16
N LYS A 232 -23.86 -14.21 16.05
CA LYS A 232 -24.62 -14.60 17.25
C LYS A 232 -26.02 -15.17 16.94
N SER A 233 -26.53 -14.93 15.72
CA SER A 233 -27.79 -15.48 15.20
C SER A 233 -27.58 -16.54 14.10
N SER A 234 -26.40 -17.16 14.04
CA SER A 234 -26.12 -18.27 13.10
C SER A 234 -26.17 -19.66 13.75
N VAL A 235 -26.87 -19.77 14.89
CA VAL A 235 -27.27 -21.04 15.52
C VAL A 235 -28.77 -21.32 15.34
N ILE A 236 -29.59 -20.41 14.77
CA ILE A 236 -31.06 -20.60 14.69
C ILE A 236 -31.64 -20.40 13.27
N ALA A 237 -30.85 -20.39 12.19
CA ALA A 237 -31.42 -20.33 10.84
C ALA A 237 -30.75 -21.28 9.84
N GLN A 238 -30.86 -22.59 10.09
CA GLN A 238 -31.17 -23.49 8.99
C GLN A 238 -32.65 -23.30 8.66
N VAL A 239 -32.96 -22.60 7.55
CA VAL A 239 -34.29 -22.65 6.94
C VAL A 239 -34.09 -22.83 5.42
N PRO A 240 -34.80 -23.78 4.80
CA PRO A 240 -34.41 -24.44 3.56
C PRO A 240 -34.79 -23.63 2.32
N VAL A 241 -34.11 -23.95 1.22
CA VAL A 241 -34.48 -23.58 -0.15
C VAL A 241 -35.76 -24.36 -0.53
N PRO A 242 -36.87 -23.70 -0.92
CA PRO A 242 -37.91 -24.33 -1.69
C PRO A 242 -37.68 -24.12 -3.19
N GLU A 243 -38.14 -25.11 -3.95
CA GLU A 243 -38.00 -25.38 -5.39
C GLU A 243 -38.38 -24.23 -6.34
#